data_AF-A0A9W8I328-F1
#
_entry.id   AF-A0A9W8I328-F1
#
_cell.length_a   1.000
_cell.length_b   1.000
_cell.length_c   1.000
_cell.angle_alpha   90.00
_cell.angle_beta   90.00
_cell.angle_gamma   90.00
#
_symmetry.space_group_name_H-M   'P 1'
#
loop_
_entity.id
_entity.type
_entity.pdbx_description
1 polymer ?
#
loop_
_entity_poly.entity_id
_entity_poly.type
_entity_poly.pdbx_seq_one_letter_code
_entity_poly.pdbx_strand_id
1 'polypeptide(L)'
;MDGLSSACCDGSEDGEIEDNVDSCSQLHSVKDHAKELYIVDLGSTHGTFVNQKRLSESKTASKPQRLEHRDRIAVGNTILQVHLHSEWACSVCTNSGDNEISTIATSKCKKDIAKATKVDIRQEHMVNLNAIKQKYASVHRRQKPSQYTDRARLRRNLQSAAPAVQASTQTASDLHSAPEYTQAIASEQTEASIDSTNKGFSMLQSMGWVPGAGLGADSGGIVNPINVEGNEDRVGLGAPKDESPRAKIARISRARFQQI
;
A
#
# COMPACT_ATOMS: atom_id res chain seq x y z
N MET A 1 94.25 4.76 -37.78
CA MET A 1 94.64 6.06 -38.35
C MET A 1 93.52 7.04 -38.06
N ASP A 2 93.44 7.43 -36.78
CA ASP A 2 93.56 8.79 -36.26
C ASP A 2 93.11 9.99 -37.11
N GLY A 3 92.42 10.92 -36.43
CA GLY A 3 92.50 12.37 -36.69
C GLY A 3 91.15 13.01 -37.00
N LEU A 4 90.40 13.54 -36.01
CA LEU A 4 90.52 14.87 -35.36
C LEU A 4 89.91 16.04 -36.17
N SER A 5 88.90 16.71 -35.57
CA SER A 5 88.96 18.12 -35.13
C SER A 5 87.82 19.07 -35.58
N SER A 6 87.12 19.62 -34.56
CA SER A 6 86.76 21.04 -34.34
C SER A 6 85.64 21.72 -35.15
N ALA A 7 84.56 22.17 -34.50
CA ALA A 7 84.41 23.54 -33.95
C ALA A 7 82.94 23.85 -33.56
N CYS A 8 82.78 24.77 -32.60
CA CYS A 8 81.59 25.15 -31.83
C CYS A 8 80.59 26.09 -32.55
N CYS A 9 79.38 26.21 -31.97
CA CYS A 9 78.46 27.39 -31.84
C CYS A 9 77.03 26.83 -31.59
N ASP A 10 76.50 26.74 -30.36
CA ASP A 10 75.83 27.77 -29.55
C ASP A 10 74.76 28.62 -30.26
N GLY A 11 73.54 28.61 -29.71
CA GLY A 11 72.60 29.72 -29.79
C GLY A 11 71.41 29.64 -30.75
N SER A 12 70.31 29.04 -30.28
CA SER A 12 68.91 29.53 -30.33
C SER A 12 68.28 29.99 -31.65
N GLU A 13 67.23 29.28 -32.11
CA GLU A 13 65.88 29.82 -32.41
C GLU A 13 65.01 28.74 -33.10
N ASP A 14 64.25 28.01 -32.30
CA ASP A 14 63.17 27.10 -32.70
C ASP A 14 62.29 26.94 -31.46
N GLY A 15 61.00 27.22 -31.45
CA GLY A 15 59.99 27.06 -32.47
C GLY A 15 58.78 26.56 -31.69
N GLU A 16 57.73 27.39 -31.60
CA GLU A 16 56.46 27.01 -31.00
C GLU A 16 55.91 25.77 -31.70
N ILE A 17 55.74 24.64 -30.98
CA ILE A 17 54.59 23.74 -31.14
C ILE A 17 54.29 23.15 -29.75
N GLU A 18 53.15 23.57 -29.21
CA GLU A 18 52.48 22.95 -28.07
C GLU A 18 52.02 21.55 -28.47
N ASP A 19 52.47 20.51 -27.77
CA ASP A 19 51.72 19.28 -27.59
C ASP A 19 51.89 18.80 -26.15
N ASN A 20 50.95 19.26 -25.34
CA ASN A 20 50.76 18.87 -23.96
C ASN A 20 50.31 17.40 -23.90
N VAL A 21 51.26 16.49 -23.68
CA VAL A 21 50.98 15.10 -23.31
C VAL A 21 51.23 14.92 -21.82
N ASP A 22 50.40 15.58 -21.01
CA ASP A 22 50.23 15.22 -19.60
C ASP A 22 49.68 13.79 -19.54
N SER A 23 50.60 12.89 -19.20
CA SER A 23 50.37 11.48 -18.95
C SER A 23 49.46 11.32 -17.73
N CYS A 24 48.14 11.43 -17.97
CA CYS A 24 47.12 11.22 -16.96
C CYS A 24 47.01 9.72 -16.66
N SER A 25 47.79 9.27 -15.68
CA SER A 25 47.70 7.95 -15.06
C SER A 25 46.49 7.85 -14.10
N GLN A 26 45.33 8.31 -14.54
CA GLN A 26 44.05 8.02 -13.89
C GLN A 26 43.33 6.92 -14.66
N LEU A 27 43.76 5.69 -14.40
CA LEU A 27 42.88 4.52 -14.49
C LEU A 27 41.69 4.76 -13.54
N HIS A 28 40.67 5.47 -14.02
CA HIS A 28 39.32 5.38 -13.48
C HIS A 28 38.87 3.94 -13.70
N SER A 29 39.16 3.07 -12.74
CA SER A 29 38.43 1.81 -12.59
C SER A 29 37.01 2.20 -12.17
N VAL A 30 36.17 2.52 -13.16
CA VAL A 30 34.73 2.43 -13.00
C VAL A 30 34.47 0.95 -12.85
N LYS A 31 34.48 0.48 -11.59
CA LYS A 31 33.94 -0.84 -11.29
C LYS A 31 32.45 -0.72 -11.58
N ASP A 32 32.03 -1.20 -12.74
CA ASP A 32 30.64 -1.47 -13.01
C ASP A 32 30.14 -2.39 -11.90
N HIS A 33 29.41 -1.82 -10.95
CA HIS A 33 28.68 -2.59 -9.96
C HIS A 33 27.55 -3.28 -10.71
N ALA A 34 27.83 -4.47 -11.25
CA ALA A 34 26.82 -5.34 -11.82
C ALA A 34 25.72 -5.52 -10.77
N LYS A 35 24.54 -4.94 -11.02
CA LYS A 35 23.41 -5.05 -10.10
C LYS A 35 22.89 -6.47 -10.15
N GLU A 36 23.21 -7.25 -9.12
CA GLU A 36 22.68 -8.61 -8.97
C GLU A 36 21.27 -8.53 -8.38
N LEU A 37 20.28 -9.09 -9.10
CA LEU A 37 18.91 -9.18 -8.62
C LEU A 37 18.62 -10.59 -8.10
N TYR A 38 17.87 -10.67 -7.01
CA TYR A 38 17.47 -11.92 -6.37
C TYR A 38 15.96 -11.92 -6.10
N ILE A 39 15.36 -13.10 -6.18
CA ILE A 39 13.98 -13.36 -5.77
C ILE A 39 13.97 -14.36 -4.61
N VAL A 40 13.07 -14.11 -3.64
CA VAL A 40 12.82 -14.99 -2.51
C VAL A 40 11.31 -15.20 -2.41
N ASP A 41 10.87 -16.46 -2.44
CA ASP A 41 9.49 -16.80 -2.11
C ASP A 41 9.32 -16.81 -0.58
N LEU A 42 8.32 -16.11 -0.04
CA LEU A 42 8.08 -16.01 1.39
C LEU A 42 7.11 -17.09 1.92
N GLY A 43 7.07 -18.26 1.27
CA GLY A 43 6.18 -19.35 1.65
C GLY A 43 4.81 -19.24 1.00
N SER A 44 4.78 -19.05 -0.31
CA SER A 44 3.54 -19.07 -1.08
C SER A 44 2.86 -20.45 -0.99
N THR A 45 1.52 -20.48 -0.96
CA THR A 45 0.79 -21.76 -0.95
C THR A 45 0.92 -22.46 -2.30
N HIS A 46 0.74 -21.71 -3.39
CA HIS A 46 0.78 -22.23 -4.76
C HIS A 46 2.18 -22.26 -5.40
N GLY A 47 3.19 -21.68 -4.75
CA GLY A 47 4.55 -21.61 -5.28
C GLY A 47 4.81 -20.37 -6.12
N THR A 48 6.06 -19.92 -6.08
CA THR A 48 6.67 -19.03 -7.07
C THR A 48 7.64 -19.88 -7.90
N PHE A 49 7.64 -19.67 -9.21
CA PHE A 49 8.44 -20.46 -10.15
C PHE A 49 9.36 -19.55 -10.97
N VAL A 50 10.60 -19.97 -11.17
CA VAL A 50 11.55 -19.32 -12.10
C VAL A 50 11.92 -20.35 -13.16
N ASN A 51 11.71 -20.02 -14.43
CA ASN A 51 11.94 -20.92 -15.57
C ASN A 51 11.28 -22.30 -15.37
N GLN A 52 10.00 -22.29 -14.97
CA GLN A 52 9.17 -23.47 -14.66
C GLN A 52 9.60 -24.28 -13.42
N LYS A 53 10.70 -23.91 -12.76
CA LYS A 53 11.16 -24.54 -11.53
C LYS A 53 10.61 -23.83 -10.31
N ARG A 54 9.94 -24.57 -9.43
CA ARG A 54 9.45 -24.06 -8.15
C ARG A 54 10.61 -23.69 -7.22
N LEU A 55 10.53 -22.54 -6.56
CA LEU A 55 11.60 -22.04 -5.67
C LEU A 55 11.65 -22.75 -4.31
N SER A 56 10.50 -23.13 -3.75
CA SER A 56 10.39 -23.81 -2.46
C SER A 56 9.08 -24.60 -2.33
N GLU A 57 9.03 -25.47 -1.33
CA GLU A 57 7.81 -26.19 -0.96
C GLU A 57 6.69 -25.23 -0.48
N SER A 58 5.45 -25.74 -0.47
CA SER A 58 4.29 -24.94 -0.04
C SER A 58 4.49 -24.42 1.39
N LYS A 59 4.13 -23.15 1.60
CA LYS A 59 4.22 -22.47 2.91
C LYS A 59 5.63 -22.45 3.50
N THR A 60 6.66 -22.62 2.68
CA THR A 60 8.07 -22.61 3.08
C THR A 60 8.83 -21.54 2.30
N ALA A 61 9.62 -20.71 3.00
CA ALA A 61 10.41 -19.69 2.34
C ALA A 61 11.54 -20.32 1.49
N SER A 62 11.81 -19.73 0.31
CA SER A 62 12.90 -20.19 -0.54
C SER A 62 14.25 -19.61 -0.12
N LYS A 63 15.33 -20.20 -0.63
CA LYS A 63 16.64 -19.53 -0.65
C LYS A 63 16.60 -18.38 -1.67
N PRO A 64 17.42 -17.33 -1.51
CA PRO A 64 17.59 -16.30 -2.52
C PRO A 64 18.05 -16.92 -3.85
N GLN A 65 17.22 -16.75 -4.87
CA GLN A 65 17.52 -17.19 -6.22
C GLN A 65 17.94 -15.99 -7.06
N ARG A 66 19.16 -16.02 -7.57
CA ARG A 66 19.65 -15.00 -8.50
C ARG A 66 18.82 -15.04 -9.78
N LEU A 67 18.46 -13.86 -10.29
CA LEU A 67 17.75 -13.68 -11.54
C LEU A 67 18.72 -13.27 -12.66
N GLU A 68 18.46 -13.79 -13.85
CA GLU A 68 19.18 -13.49 -15.08
C GLU A 68 18.29 -12.77 -16.11
N HIS A 69 18.93 -12.19 -17.13
CA HIS A 69 18.20 -11.57 -18.22
C HIS A 69 17.32 -12.61 -18.94
N ARG A 70 16.03 -12.30 -19.11
CA ARG A 70 14.98 -13.13 -19.71
C ARG A 70 14.45 -14.27 -18.85
N ASP A 71 14.81 -14.31 -17.57
CA ASP A 71 14.16 -15.24 -16.65
C ASP A 71 12.64 -15.03 -16.63
N ARG A 72 11.90 -16.14 -16.65
CA ARG A 72 10.44 -16.14 -16.58
C ARG A 72 10.00 -16.52 -15.18
N ILE A 73 9.40 -15.55 -14.48
CA ILE A 73 8.86 -15.71 -13.13
C ILE A 73 7.37 -15.97 -13.26
N ALA A 74 6.87 -17.05 -12.68
CA ALA A 74 5.45 -17.37 -12.63
C ALA A 74 4.94 -17.37 -11.19
N VAL A 75 3.86 -16.62 -10.96
CA VAL A 75 3.11 -16.57 -9.70
C VAL A 75 1.63 -16.76 -10.04
N GLY A 76 1.05 -17.89 -9.66
CA GLY A 76 -0.30 -18.26 -10.07
C GLY A 76 -0.42 -18.38 -11.60
N ASN A 77 -1.25 -17.55 -12.21
CA ASN A 77 -1.44 -17.46 -13.67
C ASN A 77 -0.64 -16.31 -14.32
N THR A 78 0.04 -15.49 -13.52
CA THR A 78 0.78 -14.33 -14.00
C THR A 78 2.21 -14.74 -14.31
N ILE A 79 2.68 -14.40 -15.50
CA ILE A 79 4.05 -14.65 -15.95
C ILE A 79 4.72 -13.31 -16.21
N LEU A 80 5.84 -13.07 -15.54
CA LEU A 80 6.69 -11.90 -15.69
C LEU A 80 8.01 -12.32 -16.32
N GLN A 81 8.54 -11.52 -17.25
CA GLN A 81 9.85 -11.75 -17.85
C GLN A 81 10.83 -10.67 -17.39
N VAL A 82 11.95 -11.09 -16.83
CA VAL A 82 12.98 -10.20 -16.29
C VAL A 82 13.81 -9.61 -17.44
N HIS A 83 14.03 -8.30 -17.43
CA HIS A 83 15.00 -7.64 -18.30
C HIS A 83 16.03 -6.92 -17.43
N LEU A 84 17.32 -7.10 -17.74
CA LEU A 84 18.44 -6.54 -16.99
C LEU A 84 19.25 -5.73 -17.99
N HIS A 85 19.48 -4.45 -17.71
CA HIS A 85 20.21 -3.54 -18.59
C HIS A 85 21.35 -2.89 -17.81
N SER A 86 22.57 -2.97 -18.35
CA SER A 86 23.76 -2.33 -17.76
C SER A 86 23.79 -0.84 -18.06
N GLU A 87 23.37 -0.45 -19.26
CA GLU A 87 23.43 0.94 -19.74
C GLU A 87 22.04 1.47 -20.11
N TRP A 88 21.49 1.05 -21.24
CA TRP A 88 20.23 1.58 -21.79
C TRP A 88 19.12 0.52 -21.81
N ALA A 89 17.89 0.96 -21.57
CA ALA A 89 16.70 0.12 -21.68
C ALA A 89 16.50 -0.34 -23.14
N CYS A 90 16.07 -1.59 -23.33
CA CYS A 90 15.67 -2.04 -24.67
C CYS A 90 14.35 -1.40 -25.10
N SER A 91 13.97 -1.57 -26.38
CA SER A 91 12.72 -1.05 -26.92
C SER A 91 11.47 -1.51 -26.15
N VAL A 92 11.50 -2.71 -25.58
CA VAL A 92 10.39 -3.27 -24.78
C VAL A 92 10.36 -2.69 -23.36
N CYS A 93 11.50 -2.31 -22.81
CA CYS A 93 11.60 -1.72 -21.47
C CYS A 93 11.47 -0.19 -21.46
N THR A 94 11.47 0.44 -22.63
CA THR A 94 11.24 1.88 -22.76
C THR A 94 9.77 2.17 -22.43
N ASN A 95 9.53 3.12 -21.53
CA ASN A 95 8.17 3.44 -21.09
C ASN A 95 7.35 4.00 -22.25
N SER A 96 6.39 3.22 -22.73
CA SER A 96 5.49 3.56 -23.84
C SER A 96 4.03 3.69 -23.39
N GLY A 97 3.77 3.67 -22.06
CA GLY A 97 2.44 3.77 -21.46
C GLY A 97 1.62 2.47 -21.42
N ASP A 98 1.94 1.50 -22.28
CA ASP A 98 1.38 0.15 -22.32
C ASP A 98 2.10 -0.85 -21.40
N ASN A 99 3.33 -0.52 -20.99
CA ASN A 99 4.20 -1.37 -20.17
C ASN A 99 4.23 -0.95 -18.69
N GLU A 100 3.27 -0.11 -18.25
CA GLU A 100 3.14 0.34 -16.87
C GLU A 100 2.05 -0.44 -16.12
N ILE A 101 2.42 -1.08 -15.01
CA ILE A 101 1.46 -1.70 -14.10
C ILE A 101 1.22 -0.73 -12.95
N SER A 102 0.06 -0.07 -12.95
CA SER A 102 -0.33 0.83 -11.86
C SER A 102 -0.48 0.04 -10.55
N THR A 103 0.32 0.38 -9.55
CA THR A 103 0.28 -0.22 -8.20
C THR A 103 -0.67 0.53 -7.26
N ILE A 104 -1.18 1.68 -7.69
CA ILE A 104 -2.22 2.42 -6.98
C ILE A 104 -3.52 1.66 -7.20
N ALA A 105 -4.12 1.18 -6.10
CA ALA A 105 -5.45 0.59 -6.14
C ALA A 105 -6.48 1.65 -6.58
N THR A 106 -6.59 1.85 -7.88
CA THR A 106 -7.65 2.64 -8.48
C THR A 106 -8.95 1.88 -8.28
N SER A 107 -9.64 2.23 -7.20
CA SER A 107 -11.03 1.87 -7.03
C SER A 107 -11.80 2.37 -8.25
N LYS A 108 -12.32 1.41 -9.03
CA LYS A 108 -13.14 1.50 -10.27
C LYS A 108 -12.41 1.09 -11.56
N CYS A 109 -12.14 -0.21 -11.69
CA CYS A 109 -12.21 -0.84 -13.00
C CYS A 109 -13.69 -1.02 -13.39
N LYS A 110 -14.14 -0.20 -14.36
CA LYS A 110 -15.33 -0.50 -15.16
C LYS A 110 -15.07 -1.84 -15.85
N LYS A 111 -15.88 -2.84 -15.53
CA LYS A 111 -15.78 -4.17 -16.15
C LYS A 111 -16.40 -4.10 -17.55
N ASP A 112 -15.59 -3.78 -18.54
CA ASP A 112 -15.86 -4.16 -19.93
C ASP A 112 -15.36 -5.59 -20.15
N ILE A 113 -16.06 -6.56 -19.56
CA ILE A 113 -15.95 -7.98 -19.93
C ILE A 113 -17.38 -8.49 -20.12
N ALA A 114 -17.61 -8.96 -21.34
CA ALA A 114 -18.78 -9.59 -21.95
C ALA A 114 -19.86 -10.12 -20.99
N LYS A 115 -21.12 -9.94 -21.39
CA LYS A 115 -22.36 -10.53 -20.85
C LYS A 115 -22.17 -11.99 -20.42
N ALA A 116 -21.68 -12.22 -19.20
CA ALA A 116 -21.86 -13.47 -18.50
C ALA A 116 -23.27 -13.43 -17.91
N THR A 117 -24.03 -14.49 -18.19
CA THR A 117 -25.41 -14.68 -17.75
C THR A 117 -25.54 -14.32 -16.27
N LYS A 118 -26.59 -13.54 -15.96
CA LYS A 118 -27.01 -13.17 -14.61
C LYS A 118 -27.45 -14.44 -13.86
N VAL A 119 -26.50 -15.29 -13.50
CA VAL A 119 -26.71 -16.34 -12.50
C VAL A 119 -26.86 -15.59 -11.19
N ASP A 120 -28.02 -15.77 -10.57
CA ASP A 120 -28.40 -15.10 -9.33
C ASP A 120 -27.37 -15.42 -8.25
N ILE A 121 -26.51 -14.44 -7.94
CA ILE A 121 -25.46 -14.51 -6.92
C ILE A 121 -26.02 -15.04 -5.59
N ARG A 122 -27.31 -14.78 -5.33
CA ARG A 122 -28.01 -15.28 -4.15
C ARG A 122 -28.21 -16.78 -4.16
N GLN A 123 -28.50 -17.36 -5.32
CA GLN A 123 -28.71 -18.79 -5.49
C GLN A 123 -27.38 -19.55 -5.38
N GLU A 124 -26.31 -19.01 -5.98
CA GLU A 124 -24.96 -19.56 -5.83
C GLU A 124 -24.50 -19.50 -4.37
N HIS A 125 -24.72 -18.38 -3.68
CA HIS A 125 -24.41 -18.25 -2.27
C HIS A 125 -25.18 -19.26 -1.41
N MET A 126 -26.46 -19.49 -1.68
CA MET A 126 -27.29 -20.44 -0.95
C MET A 126 -26.86 -21.90 -1.18
N VAL A 127 -26.51 -22.24 -2.43
CA VAL A 127 -26.00 -23.58 -2.78
C VAL A 127 -24.65 -23.83 -2.11
N ASN A 128 -23.75 -22.85 -2.14
CA ASN A 128 -22.44 -22.96 -1.53
C ASN A 128 -22.54 -23.08 0.01
N LEU A 129 -23.42 -22.29 0.66
CA LEU A 129 -23.71 -22.44 2.09
C LEU A 129 -24.28 -23.82 2.44
N ASN A 130 -25.17 -24.38 1.61
CA ASN A 130 -25.72 -25.72 1.83
C ASN A 130 -24.66 -26.82 1.63
N ALA A 131 -23.77 -26.67 0.64
CA ALA A 131 -22.65 -27.59 0.42
C ALA A 131 -21.66 -27.56 1.60
N ILE A 132 -21.32 -26.37 2.12
CA ILE A 132 -20.50 -26.21 3.33
C ILE A 132 -21.20 -26.86 4.53
N LYS A 133 -22.50 -26.62 4.73
CA LYS A 133 -23.26 -27.27 5.81
C LYS A 133 -23.22 -28.79 5.67
N GLN A 134 -23.48 -29.36 4.49
CA GLN A 134 -23.41 -30.82 4.31
C GLN A 134 -22.02 -31.39 4.54
N LYS A 135 -20.98 -30.71 4.06
CA LYS A 135 -19.58 -31.16 4.18
C LYS A 135 -19.10 -31.16 5.64
N TYR A 136 -19.59 -30.24 6.47
CA TYR A 136 -19.07 -30.03 7.82
C TYR A 136 -20.08 -30.32 8.97
N ALA A 137 -21.38 -30.53 8.69
CA ALA A 137 -22.39 -30.78 9.73
C ALA A 137 -22.48 -32.24 10.21
N SER A 138 -21.74 -33.19 9.62
CA SER A 138 -21.85 -34.61 9.97
C SER A 138 -20.94 -35.08 11.11
N VAL A 139 -20.02 -34.26 11.62
CA VAL A 139 -19.10 -34.72 12.69
C VAL A 139 -19.65 -34.51 14.11
N HIS A 140 -20.69 -33.69 14.28
CA HIS A 140 -21.32 -33.50 15.59
C HIS A 140 -22.84 -33.59 15.50
N ARG A 141 -23.35 -34.81 15.32
CA ARG A 141 -24.72 -35.16 15.72
C ARG A 141 -24.79 -35.11 17.25
N ARG A 142 -24.82 -33.90 17.82
CA ARG A 142 -25.09 -33.71 19.24
C ARG A 142 -26.50 -34.24 19.50
N GLN A 143 -26.60 -35.29 20.31
CA GLN A 143 -27.85 -35.61 20.97
C GLN A 143 -28.33 -34.33 21.65
N LYS A 144 -29.53 -33.85 21.27
CA LYS A 144 -30.12 -32.69 21.93
C LYS A 144 -30.35 -33.08 23.39
N PRO A 145 -29.75 -32.40 24.39
CA PRO A 145 -30.25 -32.56 25.75
C PRO A 145 -31.70 -32.06 25.78
N SER A 146 -32.58 -32.89 26.31
CA SER A 146 -34.04 -32.73 26.32
C SER A 146 -34.56 -31.56 27.18
N GLN A 147 -33.68 -30.73 27.74
CA GLN A 147 -34.08 -29.60 28.59
C GLN A 147 -33.18 -28.39 28.39
N TYR A 148 -33.83 -27.25 28.17
CA TYR A 148 -33.21 -25.94 28.05
C TYR A 148 -32.72 -25.46 29.41
N THR A 149 -31.41 -25.32 29.58
CA THR A 149 -30.79 -24.77 30.80
C THR A 149 -30.36 -23.31 30.57
N ASP A 150 -31.09 -22.39 31.19
CA ASP A 150 -30.82 -20.95 31.11
C ASP A 150 -29.63 -20.56 32.01
N ARG A 151 -28.45 -20.41 31.39
CA ARG A 151 -27.21 -19.97 32.06
C ARG A 151 -27.25 -18.52 32.54
N ALA A 152 -28.07 -17.65 31.94
CA ALA A 152 -28.22 -16.26 32.37
C ALA A 152 -29.06 -16.17 33.65
N ARG A 153 -30.03 -17.07 33.82
CA ARG A 153 -30.77 -17.22 35.09
C ARG A 153 -29.88 -17.73 36.22
N LEU A 154 -29.00 -18.68 35.94
CA LEU A 154 -28.03 -19.20 36.92
C LEU A 154 -27.09 -18.11 37.44
N ARG A 155 -26.60 -17.22 36.57
CA ARG A 155 -25.78 -16.06 36.98
C ARG A 155 -26.57 -15.07 37.86
N ARG A 156 -27.85 -14.84 37.56
CA ARG A 156 -28.71 -13.98 38.39
C ARG A 156 -28.97 -14.57 39.78
N ASN A 157 -29.20 -15.89 39.87
CA ASN A 157 -29.38 -16.57 41.15
C ASN A 157 -28.10 -16.57 42.01
N LEU A 158 -26.91 -16.73 41.41
CA LEU A 158 -25.64 -16.71 42.14
C LEU A 158 -25.28 -15.32 42.67
N GLN A 159 -25.71 -14.24 41.99
CA GLN A 159 -25.48 -12.86 42.44
C GLN A 159 -26.46 -12.40 43.54
N SER A 160 -27.41 -13.25 43.97
CA SER A 160 -28.43 -12.89 44.97
C SER A 160 -28.01 -13.18 46.42
N ALA A 161 -26.75 -13.56 46.67
CA ALA A 161 -26.22 -13.86 48.00
C ALA A 161 -25.05 -12.94 48.42
N ALA A 162 -25.02 -11.69 47.94
CA ALA A 162 -24.14 -10.65 48.47
C ALA A 162 -24.99 -9.50 49.04
N PRO A 163 -24.70 -9.01 50.25
CA PRO A 163 -25.58 -8.09 50.96
C PRO A 163 -25.65 -6.75 50.22
N ALA A 164 -26.83 -6.14 50.27
CA ALA A 164 -27.04 -4.77 49.82
C ALA A 164 -26.04 -3.86 50.55
N VAL A 165 -25.10 -3.26 49.82
CA VAL A 165 -24.29 -2.15 50.32
C VAL A 165 -24.65 -0.92 49.53
N GLN A 166 -25.06 0.06 50.32
CA GLN A 166 -25.54 1.37 49.95
C GLN A 166 -24.47 2.18 49.24
N ALA A 167 -24.92 3.20 48.53
CA ALA A 167 -24.10 4.26 47.98
C ALA A 167 -23.11 4.80 49.03
N SER A 168 -21.83 4.84 48.66
CA SER A 168 -20.88 5.76 49.27
C SER A 168 -19.75 6.08 48.29
N THR A 169 -19.69 7.36 47.95
CA THR A 169 -18.47 8.10 47.60
C THR A 169 -17.22 7.57 48.28
N GLN A 170 -16.16 7.25 47.52
CA GLN A 170 -14.78 7.74 47.71
C GLN A 170 -13.76 7.00 46.83
N THR A 171 -12.98 7.82 46.10
CA THR A 171 -11.54 7.68 45.75
C THR A 171 -11.03 6.40 45.10
N ALA A 172 -10.86 6.44 43.78
CA ALA A 172 -9.94 5.59 43.05
C ALA A 172 -8.67 6.40 42.71
N SER A 173 -7.75 6.51 43.69
CA SER A 173 -6.40 7.05 43.50
C SER A 173 -5.38 5.99 43.08
N ASP A 174 -5.80 4.77 42.74
CA ASP A 174 -4.89 3.68 42.36
C ASP A 174 -5.34 3.03 41.04
N LEU A 175 -4.95 3.64 39.93
CA LEU A 175 -4.77 3.01 38.61
C LEU A 175 -3.82 3.90 37.80
N HIS A 176 -2.53 3.68 37.99
CA HIS A 176 -1.47 4.33 37.22
C HIS A 176 -1.46 3.84 35.77
N SER A 177 -1.53 4.82 34.86
CA SER A 177 -0.80 4.91 33.59
C SER A 177 -1.19 3.96 32.46
N ALA A 178 -2.37 4.17 31.88
CA ALA A 178 -2.50 4.15 30.42
C ALA A 178 -2.32 5.60 29.94
N PRO A 179 -1.50 5.90 28.92
CA PRO A 179 -1.45 7.25 28.38
C PRO A 179 -2.82 7.57 27.78
N GLU A 180 -3.54 8.42 28.50
CA GLU A 180 -4.75 9.09 28.05
C GLU A 180 -4.35 9.93 26.83
N TYR A 181 -4.59 9.41 25.64
CA TYR A 181 -4.49 10.17 24.41
C TYR A 181 -5.72 11.08 24.29
N THR A 182 -5.87 12.00 25.23
CA THR A 182 -6.58 13.24 24.98
C THR A 182 -5.63 14.12 24.19
N GLN A 183 -5.44 13.79 22.92
CA GLN A 183 -5.13 14.85 21.99
C GLN A 183 -6.36 15.74 21.94
N ALA A 184 -6.30 16.85 22.67
CA ALA A 184 -6.91 18.06 22.18
C ALA A 184 -6.45 18.17 20.72
N ILE A 185 -7.33 17.87 19.78
CA ILE A 185 -7.13 18.21 18.38
C ILE A 185 -7.14 19.74 18.40
N ALA A 186 -5.95 20.30 18.61
CA ALA A 186 -5.71 21.71 18.45
C ALA A 186 -6.11 22.02 17.02
N SER A 187 -7.26 22.68 16.89
CA SER A 187 -7.77 23.31 15.67
C SER A 187 -6.86 24.45 15.17
N GLU A 188 -5.62 24.52 15.63
CA GLU A 188 -4.64 25.56 15.33
C GLU A 188 -3.68 25.15 14.20
N GLN A 189 -3.63 23.87 13.82
CA GLN A 189 -2.74 23.40 12.74
C GLN A 189 -3.31 23.59 11.33
N THR A 190 -4.57 24.01 11.18
CA THR A 190 -5.21 24.17 9.86
C THR A 190 -4.98 25.53 9.20
N GLU A 191 -4.35 26.48 9.90
CA GLU A 191 -4.18 27.87 9.43
C GLU A 191 -2.72 28.26 9.16
N ALA A 192 -1.76 27.36 9.42
CA ALA A 192 -0.34 27.67 9.21
C ALA A 192 0.01 27.59 7.71
N SER A 193 0.17 28.75 7.07
CA SER A 193 0.72 28.86 5.72
C SER A 193 2.14 28.28 5.64
N ILE A 194 2.51 27.69 4.50
CA ILE A 194 3.87 27.19 4.26
C ILE A 194 4.85 28.37 4.35
N ASP A 195 5.88 28.23 5.18
CA ASP A 195 6.89 29.28 5.33
C ASP A 195 7.72 29.46 4.04
N SER A 196 8.02 30.71 3.72
CA SER A 196 8.83 31.14 2.57
C SER A 196 10.25 30.60 2.58
N THR A 197 10.78 30.24 3.75
CA THR A 197 12.11 29.62 3.89
C THR A 197 12.13 28.15 3.44
N ASN A 198 10.97 27.54 3.24
CA ASN A 198 10.86 26.14 2.85
C ASN A 198 11.22 25.97 1.36
N LYS A 199 12.10 25.01 1.05
CA LYS A 199 12.47 24.68 -0.35
C LYS A 199 11.25 24.33 -1.20
N GLY A 200 10.23 23.71 -0.61
CA GLY A 200 8.96 23.40 -1.27
C GLY A 200 8.17 24.65 -1.66
N PHE A 201 8.21 25.72 -0.86
CA PHE A 201 7.59 27.00 -1.21
C PHE A 201 8.22 27.59 -2.48
N SER A 202 9.56 27.60 -2.54
CA SER A 202 10.30 28.06 -3.73
C SER A 202 10.01 27.20 -4.97
N MET A 203 9.89 25.88 -4.81
CA MET A 203 9.53 24.96 -5.90
C MET A 203 8.09 25.17 -6.38
N LEU A 204 7.14 25.40 -5.48
CA LEU A 204 5.76 25.70 -5.86
C LEU A 204 5.69 27.02 -6.64
N GLN A 205 6.39 28.05 -6.15
CA GLN A 205 6.47 29.35 -6.81
C GLN A 205 7.13 29.28 -8.20
N SER A 206 8.18 28.47 -8.36
CA SER A 206 8.84 28.27 -9.66
C SER A 206 7.95 27.55 -10.67
N MET A 207 6.99 26.75 -10.19
CA MET A 207 5.97 26.09 -11.00
C MET A 207 4.73 26.97 -11.24
N GLY A 208 4.79 28.25 -10.86
CA GLY A 208 3.72 29.23 -11.10
C GLY A 208 2.61 29.25 -10.04
N TRP A 209 2.76 28.52 -8.94
CA TRP A 209 1.82 28.59 -7.83
C TRP A 209 2.02 29.88 -7.01
N VAL A 210 0.92 30.55 -6.67
CA VAL A 210 0.91 31.80 -5.89
C VAL A 210 0.30 31.51 -4.51
N PRO A 211 0.86 32.05 -3.41
CA PRO A 211 0.27 31.88 -2.08
C PRO A 211 -1.20 32.30 -2.04
N GLY A 212 -2.06 31.40 -1.54
CA GLY A 212 -3.51 31.61 -1.50
C GLY A 212 -4.26 31.19 -2.78
N ALA A 213 -3.57 30.81 -3.85
CA ALA A 213 -4.17 30.24 -5.05
C ALA A 213 -4.22 28.70 -4.98
N GLY A 214 -5.12 28.09 -5.74
CA GLY A 214 -5.24 26.64 -5.84
C GLY A 214 -4.05 26.05 -6.61
N LEU A 215 -3.64 24.82 -6.27
CA LEU A 215 -2.54 24.15 -6.98
C LEU A 215 -3.01 23.60 -8.34
N GLY A 216 -2.20 23.77 -9.40
CA GLY A 216 -2.45 23.22 -10.74
C GLY A 216 -2.36 24.26 -11.85
N ALA A 217 -2.36 23.80 -13.11
CA ALA A 217 -2.13 24.66 -14.29
C ALA A 217 -3.12 25.84 -14.39
N ASP A 218 -4.40 25.61 -14.08
CA ASP A 218 -5.46 26.63 -14.11
C ASP A 218 -5.71 27.26 -12.73
N SER A 219 -4.85 27.02 -11.74
CA SER A 219 -5.07 27.44 -10.34
C SER A 219 -6.37 26.93 -9.70
N GLY A 220 -7.00 25.91 -10.29
CA GLY A 220 -8.29 25.35 -9.86
C GLY A 220 -8.22 24.30 -8.74
N GLY A 221 -7.05 24.10 -8.14
CA GLY A 221 -6.88 23.18 -7.01
C GLY A 221 -7.62 23.64 -5.75
N ILE A 222 -7.76 22.73 -4.79
CA ILE A 222 -8.41 23.01 -3.50
C ILE A 222 -7.57 24.05 -2.74
N VAL A 223 -8.15 25.22 -2.49
CA VAL A 223 -7.51 26.34 -1.77
C VAL A 223 -7.68 26.17 -0.26
N ASN A 224 -8.92 25.95 0.18
CA ASN A 224 -9.26 25.82 1.59
C ASN A 224 -9.11 24.37 2.03
N PRO A 225 -8.65 24.10 3.27
CA PRO A 225 -8.66 22.76 3.83
C PRO A 225 -10.02 22.08 3.66
N ILE A 226 -10.02 20.78 3.36
CA ILE A 226 -11.26 20.02 3.23
C ILE A 226 -11.93 19.97 4.62
N ASN A 227 -13.10 20.60 4.72
CA ASN A 227 -13.89 20.55 5.95
C ASN A 227 -14.31 19.10 6.23
N VAL A 228 -14.05 18.65 7.46
CA VAL A 228 -14.49 17.34 7.92
C VAL A 228 -15.96 17.44 8.29
N GLU A 229 -16.84 17.02 7.39
CA GLU A 229 -18.25 16.80 7.72
C GLU A 229 -18.40 15.45 8.42
N GLY A 230 -18.80 15.48 9.69
CA GLY A 230 -19.13 14.27 10.45
C GLY A 230 -20.42 13.64 9.93
N ASN A 231 -20.46 12.31 9.88
CA ASN A 231 -21.70 11.59 9.66
C ASN A 231 -22.62 11.73 10.88
N GLU A 232 -23.90 12.00 10.66
CA GLU A 232 -24.91 11.93 11.71
C GLU A 232 -25.20 10.45 12.05
N ASP A 233 -25.22 10.09 13.34
CA ASP A 233 -25.39 8.72 13.85
C ASP A 233 -24.27 7.72 13.43
N ARG A 234 -24.52 6.42 13.66
CA ARG A 234 -23.64 5.29 13.27
C ARG A 234 -23.71 4.96 11.78
N VAL A 235 -24.00 5.94 10.92
CA VAL A 235 -24.02 5.71 9.47
C VAL A 235 -22.57 5.71 8.95
N GLY A 236 -22.24 4.72 8.12
CA GLY A 236 -20.90 4.61 7.53
C GLY A 236 -20.62 5.67 6.48
N LEU A 237 -19.35 5.88 6.16
CA LEU A 237 -18.92 6.77 5.07
C LEU A 237 -19.62 6.35 3.76
N GLY A 238 -20.24 7.32 3.08
CA GLY A 238 -20.99 7.08 1.83
C GLY A 238 -22.46 6.72 2.00
N ALA A 239 -23.02 6.76 3.22
CA ALA A 239 -24.46 6.66 3.41
C ALA A 239 -25.18 7.89 2.83
N PRO A 240 -26.32 7.72 2.15
CA PRO A 240 -27.09 8.85 1.64
C PRO A 240 -27.59 9.71 2.80
N LYS A 241 -27.48 11.04 2.68
CA LYS A 241 -27.94 12.00 3.69
C LYS A 241 -29.47 12.06 3.85
N ASP A 242 -30.21 11.42 2.94
CA ASP A 242 -31.66 11.62 2.82
C ASP A 242 -32.53 10.81 3.79
N GLU A 243 -32.05 9.71 4.38
CA GLU A 243 -32.82 8.99 5.42
C GLU A 243 -31.93 8.25 6.42
N SER A 244 -32.08 8.53 7.72
CA SER A 244 -31.47 7.72 8.76
C SER A 244 -32.10 6.31 8.78
N PRO A 245 -31.31 5.25 9.06
CA PRO A 245 -31.84 3.89 9.18
C PRO A 245 -33.00 3.78 10.17
N ARG A 246 -32.98 4.62 11.22
CA ARG A 246 -34.02 4.70 12.24
C ARG A 246 -35.34 5.23 11.68
N ALA A 247 -35.30 6.29 10.87
CA ALA A 247 -36.48 6.83 10.19
C ALA A 247 -37.10 5.79 9.23
N LYS A 248 -36.26 5.04 8.51
CA LYS A 248 -36.70 3.98 7.59
C LYS A 248 -37.39 2.82 8.31
N ILE A 249 -36.84 2.37 9.43
CA ILE A 249 -37.44 1.31 10.26
C ILE A 249 -38.78 1.76 10.84
N ALA A 250 -38.88 3.00 11.34
CA ALA A 250 -40.12 3.56 11.86
C ALA A 250 -41.21 3.62 10.77
N ARG A 251 -40.86 4.06 9.56
CA ARG A 251 -41.78 4.12 8.41
C ARG A 251 -42.32 2.73 8.03
N ILE A 252 -41.44 1.74 7.89
CA ILE A 252 -41.82 0.36 7.54
C ILE A 252 -42.73 -0.24 8.62
N SER A 253 -42.42 0.00 9.89
CA SER A 253 -43.21 -0.52 11.01
C SER A 253 -44.62 0.07 11.04
N ARG A 254 -44.75 1.38 10.80
CA ARG A 254 -46.05 2.08 10.71
C ARG A 254 -46.88 1.60 9.52
N ALA A 255 -46.25 1.41 8.35
CA ALA A 255 -46.94 0.91 7.16
C ALA A 255 -47.50 -0.51 7.34
N ARG A 256 -46.76 -1.40 8.01
CA ARG A 256 -47.23 -2.76 8.31
C ARG A 256 -48.44 -2.77 9.25
N PHE A 257 -48.48 -1.85 10.21
CA PHE A 257 -49.59 -1.76 11.15
C PHE A 257 -50.89 -1.27 10.52
N GLN A 258 -50.82 -0.46 9.45
CA GLN A 258 -51.99 0.05 8.73
C GLN A 258 -52.61 -0.96 7.75
N GLN A 259 -51.94 -2.08 7.48
CA GLN A 259 -52.41 -3.14 6.59
C GLN A 259 -53.09 -4.30 7.34
N ILE A 260 -53.26 -4.17 8.65
CA ILE A 260 -54.02 -5.07 9.54
C ILE A 260 -55.26 -4.33 9.99
#